data_AF-A0A1H3DX05-F1
#
_entry.id   AF-A0A1H3DX05-F1
#
_cell.length_a   1.000
_cell.length_b   1.000
_cell.length_c   1.000
_cell.angle_alpha   90.00
_cell.angle_beta   90.00
_cell.angle_gamma   90.00
#
_symmetry.space_group_name_H-M   'P 1'
#
loop_
_entity.id
_entity.type
_entity.pdbx_description
1 polymer ?
#
loop_
_entity_poly.entity_id
_entity_poly.type
_entity_poly.pdbx_seq_one_letter_code
_entity_poly.pdbx_strand_id
1 'polypeptide(L)' 'MKIKRSKNKEIKVTKTMIIRAVASSTAIETGQPIPVIEAKLKAGSTKFRHLVLAP' A
#
# COMPACT_ATOMS: atom_id res chain seq x y z
N MET A 1 -36.58 11.20 0.35
CA MET A 1 -35.47 11.32 1.32
C MET A 1 -34.25 11.86 0.59
N LYS A 2 -33.73 13.05 0.93
CA LYS A 2 -32.59 13.67 0.22
C LYS A 2 -31.28 13.26 0.91
N ILE A 3 -30.48 12.39 0.29
CA ILE A 3 -29.15 12.01 0.81
C ILE A 3 -28.17 13.14 0.45
N LYS A 4 -27.79 13.94 1.45
CA LYS A 4 -26.80 15.00 1.29
C LYS A 4 -25.40 14.37 1.34
N ARG A 5 -24.77 14.16 0.18
CA ARG A 5 -23.37 13.69 0.12
C ARG A 5 -22.45 14.85 0.50
N SER A 6 -21.62 14.66 1.54
CA SER A 6 -20.65 15.68 1.94
C SER A 6 -19.64 15.91 0.83
N LYS A 7 -19.24 17.17 0.60
CA LYS A 7 -18.20 17.55 -0.36
C LYS A 7 -16.97 16.64 -0.24
N ASN A 8 -16.48 16.17 -1.39
CA ASN A 8 -15.35 15.24 -1.52
C ASN A 8 -14.14 15.78 -0.75
N LYS A 9 -13.84 15.18 0.40
CA LYS A 9 -12.59 15.43 1.12
C LYS A 9 -11.50 14.66 0.39
N GLU A 10 -10.49 15.35 -0.12
CA GLU A 10 -9.35 14.71 -0.77
C GLU A 10 -8.73 13.68 0.18
N ILE A 11 -8.80 12.41 -0.18
CA ILE A 11 -8.24 11.33 0.60
C ILE A 11 -6.74 11.34 0.35
N LYS A 12 -5.97 11.82 1.33
CA LYS A 12 -4.51 11.74 1.28
C LYS A 12 -4.08 10.28 1.40
N VAL A 13 -3.43 9.76 0.37
CA VAL A 13 -2.86 8.42 0.40
C VAL A 13 -1.68 8.40 1.36
N THR A 14 -1.77 7.61 2.42
CA THR A 14 -0.70 7.47 3.40
C THR A 14 0.27 6.35 3.01
N LYS A 15 1.53 6.43 3.48
CA LYS A 15 2.53 5.37 3.26
C LYS A 15 2.03 4.01 3.75
N THR A 16 1.29 3.97 4.85
CA THR A 16 0.69 2.75 5.38
C THR A 16 -0.33 2.13 4.43
N MET A 17 -1.13 2.95 3.74
CA MET A 17 -2.08 2.46 2.73
C MET A 17 -1.35 1.81 1.55
N ILE A 18 -0.25 2.43 1.10
CA ILE A 18 0.58 1.89 0.03
C ILE A 18 1.20 0.56 0.47
N ILE A 19 1.79 0.50 1.67
CA ILE A 19 2.39 -0.72 2.21
C ILE A 19 1.35 -1.85 2.29
N ARG A 20 0.14 -1.56 2.78
CA ARG A 20 -0.94 -2.55 2.86
C ARG A 20 -1.36 -3.03 1.46
N ALA A 21 -1.52 -2.12 0.51
CA ALA A 21 -1.92 -2.47 -0.86
C ALA A 21 -0.90 -3.40 -1.52
N VAL A 22 0.39 -3.06 -1.42
CA VAL A 22 1.49 -3.88 -1.95
C VAL A 22 1.58 -5.22 -1.21
N ALA A 23 1.50 -5.22 0.13
CA ALA A 23 1.57 -6.45 0.90
C ALA A 23 0.42 -7.42 0.54
N SER A 24 -0.79 -6.90 0.32
CA SER A 24 -1.94 -7.71 -0.09
C SER A 24 -1.74 -8.35 -1.47
N SER A 25 -1.30 -7.60 -2.49
CA SER A 25 -1.08 -8.17 -3.82
C SER A 25 0.05 -9.20 -3.82
N THR A 26 1.15 -8.88 -3.14
CA THR A 26 2.29 -9.80 -3.00
C THR A 26 1.91 -11.06 -2.21
N ALA A 27 1.08 -10.95 -1.18
CA ALA A 27 0.64 -12.12 -0.40
C ALA A 27 -0.19 -13.08 -1.26
N ILE A 28 -1.07 -12.55 -2.12
CA ILE A 28 -1.86 -13.35 -3.06
C ILE A 28 -0.95 -14.08 -4.05
N GLU A 29 0.03 -13.38 -4.61
CA GLU A 29 0.93 -13.94 -5.63
C GLU A 29 1.94 -14.94 -5.06
N THR A 30 2.47 -14.68 -3.86
CA THR A 30 3.56 -15.46 -3.27
C THR A 30 3.13 -16.47 -2.21
N GLY A 31 1.86 -16.41 -1.76
CA GLY A 31 1.35 -17.22 -0.65
C GLY A 31 1.95 -16.87 0.72
N GLN A 32 2.79 -15.84 0.83
CA GLN A 32 3.36 -15.43 2.11
C GLN A 32 2.32 -14.67 2.97
N PRO A 33 2.36 -14.83 4.31
CA PRO A 33 1.47 -14.07 5.18
C PRO A 33 1.70 -12.56 5.07
N ILE A 34 0.61 -11.78 4.97
CA ILE A 34 0.63 -10.31 4.90
C ILE A 34 1.49 -9.68 6.00
N PRO A 35 1.41 -10.08 7.30
CA PRO A 35 2.21 -9.47 8.36
C PRO A 35 3.73 -9.58 8.13
N VAL A 36 4.17 -10.68 7.52
CA VAL A 36 5.58 -10.94 7.21
C VAL A 36 6.05 -9.99 6.11
N ILE A 37 5.24 -9.80 5.06
CA ILE A 37 5.56 -8.87 3.97
C ILE A 37 5.54 -7.42 4.47
N GLU A 38 4.54 -7.02 5.26
CA GLU A 38 4.50 -5.68 5.84
C GLU A 38 5.72 -5.37 6.72
N ALA A 39 6.17 -6.32 7.54
CA ALA A 39 7.37 -6.16 8.36
C ALA A 39 8.61 -5.93 7.50
N LYS A 40 8.77 -6.71 6.41
CA LYS A 40 9.88 -6.53 5.44
C LYS A 40 9.84 -5.17 4.75
N LEU A 41 8.65 -4.72 4.34
CA LEU A 41 8.47 -3.41 3.69
C LEU A 41 8.75 -2.24 4.66
N LYS A 42 8.35 -2.39 5.93
CA LYS A 42 8.61 -1.39 6.99
C LYS A 42 10.10 -1.34 7.39
N ALA A 43 10.80 -2.48 7.34
CA ALA A 43 12.23 -2.55 7.60
C ALA A 43 13.08 -1.73 6.60
N GLY A 44 12.51 -1.33 5.45
CA GLY A 44 13.08 -0.28 4.61
C GLY A 44 14.36 -0.69 3.87
N SER A 45 14.40 -1.91 3.32
CA SER A 45 15.54 -2.38 2.52
C SER A 45 15.84 -1.42 1.37
N THR A 46 17.09 -0.96 1.29
CA THR A 46 17.59 -0.05 0.24
C THR A 46 18.07 -0.80 -1.01
N LYS A 47 18.03 -2.14 -0.98
CA LYS A 47 18.57 -3.02 -2.05
C LYS A 47 18.05 -2.65 -3.45
N PHE A 48 16.81 -2.17 -3.53
CA PHE A 48 16.14 -1.85 -4.80
C PHE A 48 15.75 -0.37 -4.91
N ARG A 49 16.43 0.52 -4.20
CA ARG A 49 16.11 1.96 -4.22
C ARG A 49 16.32 2.62 -5.60
N HIS A 50 17.07 1.96 -6.48
CA HIS A 50 17.28 2.35 -7.87
C HIS A 50 16.12 1.98 -8.80
N LEU A 51 15.19 1.12 -8.34
CA LEU A 51 13.98 0.80 -9.11
C LEU A 51 12.99 1.95 -8.98
N VAL A 52 12.64 2.54 -10.11
CA VAL A 52 11.57 3.53 -10.25
C VAL A 52 10.39 2.87 -10.95
N LEU A 53 9.16 3.30 -10.60
CA LEU A 53 7.98 2.88 -11.35
C LEU A 53 8.09 3.43 -12.77
N ALA A 54 7.89 2.57 -13.76
CA ALA A 54 7.89 2.96 -15.16
C ALA A 54 6.79 4.01 -15.42
N PRO A 55 7.03 4.99 -16.33
CA PRO A 55 6.06 6.02 -16.67
C PRO A 55 4.79 5.45 -17.33
#